data_AF-A0A521E407-F1
#
_entry.id   AF-A0A521E407-F1
#
_cell.length_a   1.000
_cell.length_b   1.000
_cell.length_c   1.000
_cell.angle_alpha   90.00
_cell.angle_beta   90.00
_cell.angle_gamma   90.00
#
_symmetry.space_group_name_H-M   'P 1'
#
loop_
_entity.id
_entity.type
_entity.pdbx_description
1 polymer ?
#
loop_
_entity_poly.entity_id
_entity_poly.type
_entity_poly.pdbx_seq_one_letter_code
_entity_poly.pdbx_strand_id
1 'polypeptide(L)'
;MITTKELTKQEAFLTYLLRLADDRLILGQRNSEWCGHGPQLEEDLALANISLDMIGHATALYEYAAEIEDKGHDEDYFAFFRDDRNFTNLQLCELPKGDFGFTIARHFLFSAFSYFQYERLKNAKDEQFAGMVNKHLKEIKYHLRHTREWVLRLGDGTEESHQRIQESFDELWMYTGELFYMDEVDEWMIKEGLGVDSSTFKEDWKGLVENTLTEATLTVPDWDQFMMSGSRKGIHTEHLGHLLAQMQFLRRSYPDAEWK
;
A
#
# COMPACT_ATOMS: atom_id res chain seq x y z
N MET A 1 -8.25 -18.97 31.10
CA MET A 1 -8.45 -19.36 29.69
C MET A 1 -8.88 -18.12 28.96
N ILE A 2 -8.00 -17.55 28.15
CA ILE A 2 -8.38 -16.46 27.25
C ILE A 2 -9.15 -17.15 26.14
N THR A 3 -10.47 -16.98 26.11
CA THR A 3 -11.30 -17.39 24.99
C THR A 3 -10.86 -16.53 23.81
N THR A 4 -10.01 -17.06 22.94
CA THR A 4 -9.80 -16.50 21.60
C THR A 4 -11.15 -16.57 20.90
N LYS A 5 -11.79 -15.40 20.75
CA LYS A 5 -13.01 -15.28 19.95
C LYS A 5 -12.66 -15.73 18.53
N GLU A 6 -13.39 -16.71 18.01
CA GLU A 6 -13.21 -17.15 16.63
C GLU A 6 -13.56 -15.99 15.67
N LEU A 7 -12.66 -15.71 14.74
CA LEU A 7 -12.83 -14.70 13.71
C LEU A 7 -14.01 -15.08 12.79
N THR A 8 -15.01 -14.21 12.69
CA THR A 8 -16.15 -14.41 11.79
C THR A 8 -15.80 -14.02 10.36
N LYS A 9 -16.55 -14.53 9.37
CA LYS A 9 -16.40 -14.13 7.96
C LYS A 9 -16.52 -12.61 7.77
N GLN A 10 -17.46 -11.97 8.45
CA GLN A 10 -17.69 -10.53 8.36
C GLN A 10 -16.49 -9.75 8.91
N GLU A 11 -15.96 -10.13 10.08
CA GLU A 11 -14.77 -9.51 10.69
C GLU A 11 -13.52 -9.72 9.84
N ALA A 12 -13.37 -10.91 9.25
CA ALA A 12 -12.27 -11.20 8.32
C ALA A 12 -12.38 -10.33 7.06
N PHE A 13 -13.57 -10.23 6.45
CA PHE A 13 -13.72 -9.42 5.25
C PHE A 13 -13.54 -7.92 5.51
N LEU A 14 -14.07 -7.42 6.63
CA LEU A 14 -13.83 -6.06 7.09
C LEU A 14 -12.32 -5.80 7.22
N THR A 15 -11.60 -6.66 7.96
CA THR A 15 -10.14 -6.50 8.14
C THR A 15 -9.38 -6.57 6.81
N TYR A 16 -9.80 -7.42 5.87
CA TYR A 16 -9.19 -7.52 4.56
C TYR A 16 -9.38 -6.24 3.73
N LEU A 17 -10.59 -5.65 3.74
CA LEU A 17 -10.86 -4.36 3.09
C LEU A 17 -10.02 -3.25 3.71
N LEU A 18 -9.94 -3.20 5.05
CA LEU A 18 -9.11 -2.23 5.77
C LEU A 18 -7.64 -2.37 5.41
N ARG A 19 -7.08 -3.58 5.31
CA ARG A 19 -5.69 -3.79 4.87
C ARG A 19 -5.42 -3.18 3.50
N LEU A 20 -6.33 -3.40 2.55
CA LEU A 20 -6.22 -2.83 1.20
C LEU A 20 -6.34 -1.31 1.22
N ALA A 21 -7.26 -0.76 2.01
CA ALA A 21 -7.51 0.67 2.12
C ALA A 21 -6.38 1.41 2.83
N ASP A 22 -5.90 0.86 3.95
CA ASP A 22 -4.83 1.40 4.79
C ASP A 22 -3.53 1.55 3.98
N ASP A 23 -3.14 0.50 3.23
CA ASP A 23 -1.97 0.55 2.33
C ASP A 23 -2.03 1.76 1.40
N ARG A 24 -3.22 2.04 0.88
CA ARG A 24 -3.46 3.06 -0.15
C ARG A 24 -3.57 4.46 0.44
N LEU A 25 -4.30 4.61 1.54
CA LEU A 25 -4.42 5.87 2.25
C LEU A 25 -3.03 6.36 2.68
N ILE A 26 -2.25 5.49 3.32
CA ILE A 26 -0.97 5.86 3.91
C ILE A 26 0.07 6.19 2.83
N LEU A 27 0.19 5.37 1.79
CA LEU A 27 1.12 5.66 0.71
C LEU A 27 0.68 6.89 -0.13
N GLY A 28 -0.62 7.08 -0.35
CA GLY A 28 -1.17 8.28 -0.98
C GLY A 28 -0.90 9.56 -0.16
N GLN A 29 -1.02 9.50 1.16
CA GLN A 29 -0.67 10.58 2.06
C GLN A 29 0.83 10.91 1.97
N ARG A 30 1.71 9.90 2.01
CA ARG A 30 3.17 10.10 1.86
C ARG A 30 3.54 10.75 0.54
N ASN A 31 2.87 10.36 -0.54
CA ASN A 31 3.10 10.98 -1.84
C ASN A 31 2.63 12.42 -1.90
N SER A 32 1.56 12.76 -1.20
CA SER A 32 1.02 14.12 -1.19
C SER A 32 2.00 15.14 -0.58
N GLU A 33 2.95 14.67 0.25
CA GLU A 33 4.09 15.48 0.75
C GLU A 33 5.04 15.97 -0.37
N TRP A 34 4.91 15.45 -1.59
CA TRP A 34 5.64 15.92 -2.76
C TRP A 34 5.00 17.12 -3.45
N CYS A 35 3.74 17.45 -3.17
CA CYS A 35 3.04 18.52 -3.90
C CYS A 35 3.85 19.84 -3.90
N GLY A 36 4.32 20.27 -5.07
CA GLY A 36 5.13 21.48 -5.26
C GLY A 36 6.62 21.31 -4.93
N HIS A 37 7.08 20.08 -4.77
CA HIS A 37 8.44 19.71 -4.38
C HIS A 37 9.05 18.64 -5.31
N GLY A 38 8.32 18.19 -6.33
CA GLY A 38 8.80 17.25 -7.34
C GLY A 38 10.03 17.77 -8.08
N PRO A 39 10.88 16.87 -8.61
CA PRO A 39 12.09 17.28 -9.32
C PRO A 39 11.78 18.06 -10.60
N GLN A 40 10.59 17.86 -11.17
CA GLN A 40 10.05 18.50 -12.37
C GLN A 40 8.54 18.64 -12.24
N LEU A 41 7.93 19.59 -12.95
CA LEU A 41 6.49 19.86 -12.89
C LEU A 41 5.67 18.63 -13.30
N GLU A 42 6.16 17.88 -14.28
CA GLU A 42 5.57 16.64 -14.76
C GLU A 42 5.53 15.58 -13.66
N GLU A 43 6.57 15.51 -12.83
CA GLU A 43 6.67 14.55 -11.73
C GLU A 43 5.86 14.98 -10.51
N ASP A 44 5.77 16.29 -10.25
CA ASP A 44 4.80 16.83 -9.30
C ASP A 44 3.37 16.42 -9.68
N LEU A 45 3.01 16.57 -10.96
CA LEU A 45 1.68 16.22 -11.46
C LEU A 45 1.46 14.70 -11.44
N ALA A 46 2.47 13.91 -11.81
CA ALA A 46 2.39 12.45 -11.81
C ALA A 46 2.18 11.90 -10.38
N LEU A 47 2.99 12.35 -9.42
CA LEU A 47 2.85 11.93 -8.01
C LEU A 47 1.53 12.41 -7.40
N ALA A 48 1.06 13.62 -7.75
CA ALA A 48 -0.25 14.10 -7.32
C ALA A 48 -1.40 13.23 -7.88
N ASN A 49 -1.32 12.83 -9.15
CA ASN A 49 -2.31 11.94 -9.76
C ASN A 49 -2.29 10.54 -9.13
N ILE A 50 -1.12 9.97 -8.89
CA ILE A 50 -0.99 8.69 -8.18
C ILE A 50 -1.59 8.81 -6.77
N SER A 51 -1.31 9.90 -6.05
CA SER A 51 -1.88 10.16 -4.72
C SER A 51 -3.40 10.22 -4.77
N LEU A 52 -3.96 10.92 -5.75
CA LEU A 52 -5.40 11.03 -5.95
C LEU A 52 -6.05 9.67 -6.22
N ASP A 53 -5.47 8.86 -7.10
CA ASP A 53 -5.95 7.50 -7.36
C ASP A 53 -5.93 6.66 -6.07
N MET A 54 -4.82 6.67 -5.33
CA MET A 54 -4.66 5.88 -4.12
C MET A 54 -5.63 6.30 -3.00
N ILE A 55 -5.81 7.60 -2.79
CA ILE A 55 -6.80 8.10 -1.83
C ILE A 55 -8.20 7.72 -2.29
N GLY A 56 -8.52 7.87 -3.58
CA GLY A 56 -9.81 7.45 -4.13
C GLY A 56 -10.08 5.94 -3.98
N HIS A 57 -9.06 5.10 -4.12
CA HIS A 57 -9.19 3.67 -3.85
C HIS A 57 -9.47 3.40 -2.38
N ALA A 58 -8.76 4.08 -1.48
CA ALA A 58 -8.94 3.93 -0.04
C ALA A 58 -10.35 4.35 0.39
N THR A 59 -10.83 5.51 -0.10
CA THR A 59 -12.20 5.98 0.11
C THR A 59 -13.22 4.91 -0.27
N ALA A 60 -13.18 4.40 -1.51
CA ALA A 60 -14.14 3.39 -1.96
C ALA A 60 -14.09 2.09 -1.14
N LEU A 61 -12.88 1.68 -0.71
CA LEU A 61 -12.72 0.50 0.13
C LEU A 61 -13.25 0.73 1.56
N TYR A 62 -13.07 1.92 2.12
CA TYR A 62 -13.61 2.26 3.45
C TYR A 62 -15.12 2.44 3.44
N GLU A 63 -15.69 3.04 2.40
CA GLU A 63 -17.15 3.10 2.20
C GLU A 63 -17.73 1.69 2.22
N TYR A 64 -17.11 0.76 1.49
CA TYR A 64 -17.56 -0.63 1.50
C TYR A 64 -17.29 -1.34 2.84
N ALA A 65 -16.18 -1.03 3.52
CA ALA A 65 -15.92 -1.52 4.87
C ALA A 65 -17.00 -1.05 5.87
N ALA A 66 -17.47 0.19 5.76
CA ALA A 66 -18.58 0.73 6.54
C ALA A 66 -19.89 -0.02 6.30
N GLU A 67 -20.22 -0.29 5.04
CA GLU A 67 -21.38 -1.10 4.66
C GLU A 67 -21.30 -2.52 5.25
N ILE A 68 -20.12 -3.14 5.21
CA ILE A 68 -19.90 -4.47 5.78
C ILE A 68 -19.96 -4.46 7.31
N GLU A 69 -19.45 -3.41 7.96
CA GLU A 69 -19.49 -3.31 9.42
C GLU A 69 -20.91 -3.07 9.97
N ASP A 70 -21.74 -2.31 9.24
CA ASP A 70 -23.13 -1.97 9.59
C ASP A 70 -23.30 -1.38 11.01
N LYS A 71 -22.40 -0.46 11.37
CA LYS A 71 -22.42 0.24 12.67
C LYS A 71 -22.65 1.75 12.56
N GLY A 72 -22.97 2.25 11.36
CA GLY A 72 -23.17 3.67 11.11
C GLY A 72 -21.88 4.50 11.06
N HIS A 73 -20.72 3.84 10.92
CA HIS A 73 -19.48 4.48 10.52
C HIS A 73 -19.47 4.77 9.01
N ASP A 74 -18.64 5.71 8.60
CA ASP A 74 -18.37 6.07 7.21
C ASP A 74 -16.86 5.93 6.89
N GLU A 75 -16.45 6.31 5.69
CA GLU A 75 -15.05 6.29 5.27
C GLU A 75 -14.14 7.18 6.13
N ASP A 76 -14.69 8.32 6.56
CA ASP A 76 -14.06 9.30 7.41
C ASP A 76 -13.71 8.70 8.78
N TYR A 77 -14.62 7.90 9.35
CA TYR A 77 -14.38 7.16 10.58
C TYR A 77 -13.13 6.30 10.48
N PHE A 78 -13.03 5.47 9.44
CA PHE A 78 -11.89 4.58 9.25
C PHE A 78 -10.60 5.35 8.98
N ALA A 79 -10.62 6.46 8.25
CA ALA A 79 -9.42 7.25 7.99
C ALA A 79 -8.92 8.03 9.23
N PHE A 80 -9.83 8.65 9.99
CA PHE A 80 -9.46 9.70 10.94
C PHE A 80 -9.60 9.34 12.42
N PHE A 81 -10.42 8.33 12.75
CA PHE A 81 -10.74 7.99 14.14
C PHE A 81 -10.11 6.70 14.64
N ARG A 82 -9.29 6.03 13.81
CA ARG A 82 -8.40 4.94 14.23
C ARG A 82 -7.02 5.47 14.64
N ASP A 83 -6.45 4.91 15.70
CA ASP A 83 -5.03 5.11 16.06
C ASP A 83 -4.11 4.14 15.28
N ASP A 84 -2.80 4.31 15.44
CA ASP A 84 -1.78 3.47 14.79
C ASP A 84 -1.97 1.97 15.05
N ARG A 85 -2.39 1.58 16.25
CA ARG A 85 -2.64 0.16 16.61
C ARG A 85 -3.81 -0.45 15.85
N ASN A 86 -4.73 0.38 15.36
CA ASN A 86 -5.90 -0.03 14.59
C ASN A 86 -5.72 0.12 13.07
N PHE A 87 -4.60 0.69 12.62
CA PHE A 87 -4.18 0.66 11.22
C PHE A 87 -3.47 -0.65 10.90
N THR A 88 -3.57 -1.08 9.64
CA THR A 88 -3.06 -2.36 9.14
C THR A 88 -2.31 -2.22 7.82
N ASN A 89 -1.88 -1.01 7.44
CA ASN A 89 -1.05 -0.77 6.26
C ASN A 89 0.27 -1.53 6.35
N LEU A 90 0.90 -1.86 5.22
CA LEU A 90 2.27 -2.36 5.15
C LEU A 90 3.26 -1.32 5.70
N GLN A 91 4.30 -1.78 6.40
CA GLN A 91 5.37 -0.88 6.88
C GLN A 91 6.09 -0.18 5.72
N LEU A 92 6.16 -0.83 4.55
CA LEU A 92 6.71 -0.21 3.33
C LEU A 92 5.98 1.10 2.99
N CYS A 93 4.65 1.17 3.19
CA CYS A 93 3.82 2.30 2.79
C CYS A 93 3.98 3.54 3.67
N GLU A 94 4.33 3.36 4.95
CA GLU A 94 4.38 4.44 5.96
C GLU A 94 5.73 5.13 6.07
N LEU A 95 6.77 4.62 5.41
CA LEU A 95 8.11 5.20 5.46
C LEU A 95 8.08 6.68 5.02
N PRO A 96 9.02 7.53 5.49
CA PRO A 96 9.10 8.92 5.07
C PRO A 96 9.25 9.06 3.55
N LYS A 97 8.97 10.23 2.97
CA LYS A 97 9.11 10.39 1.51
C LYS A 97 10.55 10.19 1.00
N GLY A 98 11.56 10.44 1.85
CA GLY A 98 12.96 10.36 1.46
C GLY A 98 13.29 11.33 0.32
N ASP A 99 14.17 10.90 -0.58
CA ASP A 99 14.36 11.57 -1.86
C ASP A 99 13.49 10.96 -2.97
N PHE A 100 13.64 11.47 -4.20
CA PHE A 100 12.85 10.99 -5.33
C PHE A 100 13.13 9.52 -5.66
N GLY A 101 14.38 9.06 -5.56
CA GLY A 101 14.74 7.66 -5.78
C GLY A 101 14.08 6.74 -4.75
N PHE A 102 14.07 7.15 -3.49
CA PHE A 102 13.41 6.43 -2.40
C PHE A 102 11.90 6.30 -2.64
N THR A 103 11.24 7.40 -3.01
CA THR A 103 9.81 7.40 -3.35
C THR A 103 9.52 6.49 -4.54
N ILE A 104 10.31 6.56 -5.61
CA ILE A 104 10.15 5.73 -6.80
C ILE A 104 10.35 4.24 -6.49
N ALA A 105 11.41 3.88 -5.77
CA ALA A 105 11.71 2.49 -5.40
C ALA A 105 10.58 1.89 -4.55
N ARG A 106 10.12 2.62 -3.53
CA ARG A 106 8.98 2.22 -2.69
C ARG A 106 7.72 2.00 -3.52
N HIS A 107 7.41 2.95 -4.40
CA HIS A 107 6.23 2.86 -5.26
C HIS A 107 6.32 1.72 -6.26
N PHE A 108 7.48 1.46 -6.83
CA PHE A 108 7.69 0.35 -7.75
C PHE A 108 7.43 -0.99 -7.06
N LEU A 109 8.03 -1.21 -5.89
CA LEU A 109 7.85 -2.43 -5.10
C LEU A 109 6.37 -2.66 -4.76
N PHE A 110 5.70 -1.63 -4.25
CA PHE A 110 4.28 -1.69 -3.89
C PHE A 110 3.34 -1.83 -5.09
N SER A 111 3.59 -1.09 -6.18
CA SER A 111 2.76 -1.14 -7.40
C SER A 111 2.90 -2.48 -8.11
N ALA A 112 4.09 -3.09 -8.11
CA ALA A 112 4.30 -4.44 -8.62
C ALA A 112 3.49 -5.46 -7.81
N PHE A 113 3.51 -5.35 -6.47
CA PHE A 113 2.74 -6.24 -5.60
C PHE A 113 1.23 -6.06 -5.82
N SER A 114 0.77 -4.80 -5.78
CA SER A 114 -0.63 -4.44 -6.00
C SER A 114 -1.14 -4.90 -7.35
N TYR A 115 -0.31 -4.85 -8.41
CA TYR A 115 -0.66 -5.36 -9.72
C TYR A 115 -1.00 -6.85 -9.68
N PHE A 116 -0.11 -7.70 -9.15
CA PHE A 116 -0.35 -9.14 -9.08
C PHE A 116 -1.49 -9.52 -8.13
N GLN A 117 -1.63 -8.78 -7.03
CA GLN A 117 -2.74 -8.93 -6.09
C GLN A 117 -4.08 -8.61 -6.77
N TYR A 118 -4.20 -7.45 -7.42
CA TYR A 118 -5.45 -7.00 -8.04
C TYR A 118 -5.80 -7.78 -9.32
N GLU A 119 -4.80 -8.22 -10.08
CA GLU A 119 -5.02 -9.09 -11.25
C GLU A 119 -5.67 -10.43 -10.86
N ARG A 120 -5.43 -10.92 -9.64
CA ARG A 120 -6.08 -12.11 -9.08
C ARG A 120 -7.41 -11.78 -8.41
N LEU A 121 -7.47 -10.69 -7.62
CA LEU A 121 -8.69 -10.24 -6.94
C LEU A 121 -9.80 -9.82 -7.90
N LYS A 122 -9.49 -9.47 -9.16
CA LYS A 122 -10.50 -9.06 -10.14
C LYS A 122 -11.60 -10.11 -10.39
N ASN A 123 -11.35 -11.36 -9.99
CA ASN A 123 -12.27 -12.50 -10.09
C ASN A 123 -12.90 -12.86 -8.73
N ALA A 124 -12.86 -11.97 -7.74
CA ALA A 124 -13.53 -12.20 -6.45
C ALA A 124 -15.03 -12.48 -6.66
N LYS A 125 -15.61 -13.31 -5.79
CA LYS A 125 -17.02 -13.74 -5.90
C LYS A 125 -18.02 -12.63 -5.63
N ASP A 126 -17.65 -11.63 -4.83
CA ASP A 126 -18.49 -10.47 -4.58
C ASP A 126 -18.40 -9.48 -5.74
N GLU A 127 -19.54 -9.20 -6.38
CA GLU A 127 -19.60 -8.39 -7.60
C GLU A 127 -19.24 -6.92 -7.36
N GLN A 128 -19.61 -6.35 -6.20
CA GLN A 128 -19.30 -4.97 -5.83
C GLN A 128 -17.79 -4.82 -5.61
N PHE A 129 -17.21 -5.74 -4.83
CA PHE A 129 -15.77 -5.79 -4.57
C PHE A 129 -14.97 -6.02 -5.84
N ALA A 130 -15.36 -7.00 -6.67
CA ALA A 130 -14.71 -7.26 -7.95
C ALA A 130 -14.80 -6.04 -8.88
N GLY A 131 -15.94 -5.34 -8.91
CA GLY A 131 -16.12 -4.11 -9.68
C GLY A 131 -15.13 -3.01 -9.28
N MET A 132 -14.95 -2.78 -7.98
CA MET A 132 -13.96 -1.83 -7.45
C MET A 132 -12.54 -2.24 -7.81
N VAL A 133 -12.17 -3.50 -7.59
CA VAL A 133 -10.85 -4.04 -7.92
C VAL A 133 -10.52 -3.86 -9.40
N ASN A 134 -11.48 -4.14 -10.30
CA ASN A 134 -11.30 -3.96 -11.74
C ASN A 134 -11.09 -2.49 -12.14
N LYS A 135 -11.72 -1.53 -11.43
CA LYS A 135 -11.48 -0.10 -11.62
C LYS A 135 -10.07 0.27 -11.17
N HIS A 136 -9.72 -0.05 -9.93
CA HIS A 136 -8.42 0.27 -9.33
C HIS A 136 -7.26 -0.34 -10.11
N LEU A 137 -7.42 -1.56 -10.65
CA LEU A 137 -6.41 -2.26 -11.45
C LEU A 137 -5.99 -1.46 -12.71
N LYS A 138 -6.87 -0.64 -13.28
CA LYS A 138 -6.50 0.21 -14.43
C LYS A 138 -5.49 1.29 -14.04
N GLU A 139 -5.68 1.89 -12.86
CA GLU A 139 -4.80 2.92 -12.30
C GLU A 139 -3.49 2.30 -11.76
N ILE A 140 -3.56 1.15 -11.09
CA ILE A 140 -2.38 0.40 -10.63
C ILE A 140 -1.44 0.03 -11.79
N LYS A 141 -1.98 -0.32 -12.97
CA LYS A 141 -1.18 -0.55 -14.18
C LYS A 141 -0.41 0.70 -14.61
N TYR A 142 -1.00 1.88 -14.44
CA TYR A 142 -0.33 3.15 -14.70
C TYR A 142 0.76 3.42 -13.65
N HIS A 143 0.47 3.22 -12.36
CA HIS A 143 1.44 3.40 -11.26
C HIS A 143 2.68 2.53 -11.47
N LEU A 144 2.49 1.24 -11.75
CA LEU A 144 3.58 0.29 -12.01
C LEU A 144 4.41 0.69 -13.23
N ARG A 145 3.75 1.07 -14.33
CA ARG A 145 4.47 1.48 -15.55
C ARG A 145 5.33 2.73 -15.30
N HIS A 146 4.74 3.77 -14.70
CA HIS A 146 5.44 5.03 -14.43
C HIS A 146 6.65 4.83 -13.51
N THR A 147 6.46 4.09 -12.43
CA THR A 147 7.51 3.86 -11.42
C THR A 147 8.62 2.96 -11.95
N ARG A 148 8.27 1.93 -12.73
CA ARG A 148 9.25 1.12 -13.46
C ARG A 148 10.08 1.94 -14.44
N GLU A 149 9.44 2.80 -15.24
CA GLU A 149 10.15 3.70 -16.19
C GLU A 149 11.18 4.58 -15.45
N TRP A 150 10.85 5.06 -14.25
CA TRP A 150 11.78 5.83 -13.43
C TRP A 150 12.89 5.00 -12.79
N VAL A 151 12.61 3.77 -12.34
CA VAL A 151 13.66 2.86 -11.86
C VAL A 151 14.71 2.65 -12.95
N LEU A 152 14.27 2.37 -14.19
CA LEU A 152 15.18 2.22 -15.33
C LEU A 152 15.98 3.50 -15.60
N ARG A 153 15.33 4.66 -15.61
CA ARG A 153 15.98 5.95 -15.89
C ARG A 153 16.99 6.35 -14.81
N LEU A 154 16.70 6.09 -13.53
CA LEU A 154 17.59 6.42 -12.42
C LEU A 154 18.76 5.43 -12.35
N GLY A 155 18.48 4.14 -12.55
CA GLY A 155 19.49 3.08 -12.51
C GLY A 155 20.47 3.16 -13.67
N ASP A 156 20.01 3.30 -14.92
CA ASP A 156 20.89 3.45 -16.10
C ASP A 156 21.14 4.94 -16.45
N GLY A 157 21.14 5.79 -15.42
CA GLY A 157 21.24 7.24 -15.52
C GLY A 157 22.68 7.75 -15.34
N THR A 158 22.86 8.66 -14.39
CA THR A 158 24.19 9.12 -13.95
C THR A 158 24.70 8.25 -12.81
N GLU A 159 26.00 8.32 -12.51
CA GLU A 159 26.57 7.67 -11.33
C GLU A 159 25.82 8.05 -10.04
N GLU A 160 25.47 9.34 -9.90
CA GLU A 160 24.72 9.83 -8.74
C GLU A 160 23.30 9.25 -8.68
N SER A 161 22.56 9.24 -9.80
CA SER A 161 21.20 8.69 -9.79
C SER A 161 21.20 7.19 -9.57
N HIS A 162 22.18 6.48 -10.14
CA HIS A 162 22.38 5.04 -9.97
C HIS A 162 22.65 4.71 -8.50
N GLN A 163 23.59 5.40 -7.87
CA GLN A 163 23.92 5.19 -6.47
C GLN A 163 22.71 5.43 -5.57
N ARG A 164 21.99 6.54 -5.75
CA ARG A 164 20.85 6.89 -4.89
C ARG A 164 19.68 5.92 -5.01
N ILE A 165 19.37 5.45 -6.22
CA ILE A 165 18.30 4.47 -6.40
C ILE A 165 18.72 3.09 -5.89
N GLN A 166 20.00 2.71 -6.00
CA GLN A 166 20.52 1.49 -5.39
C GLN A 166 20.39 1.54 -3.86
N GLU A 167 20.87 2.62 -3.23
CA GLU A 167 20.77 2.84 -1.78
C GLU A 167 19.30 2.79 -1.32
N SER A 168 18.38 3.33 -2.13
CA SER A 168 16.94 3.25 -1.87
C SER A 168 16.43 1.80 -1.84
N PHE A 169 16.81 0.97 -2.81
CA PHE A 169 16.43 -0.44 -2.80
C PHE A 169 17.05 -1.20 -1.64
N ASP A 170 18.32 -0.93 -1.31
CA ASP A 170 19.02 -1.55 -0.19
C ASP A 170 18.32 -1.26 1.14
N GLU A 171 17.87 -0.01 1.36
CA GLU A 171 17.15 0.40 2.58
C GLU A 171 15.73 -0.16 2.64
N LEU A 172 15.01 -0.16 1.51
CA LEU A 172 13.60 -0.58 1.46
C LEU A 172 13.43 -2.10 1.49
N TRP A 173 14.47 -2.87 1.17
CA TRP A 173 14.33 -4.30 0.89
C TRP A 173 13.74 -5.10 2.05
N MET A 174 14.16 -4.79 3.28
CA MET A 174 13.70 -5.48 4.48
C MET A 174 12.18 -5.40 4.69
N TYR A 175 11.49 -4.42 4.09
CA TYR A 175 10.04 -4.27 4.19
C TYR A 175 9.26 -5.09 3.15
N THR A 176 9.94 -5.69 2.16
CA THR A 176 9.30 -6.48 1.11
C THR A 176 8.80 -7.83 1.60
N GLY A 177 9.36 -8.37 2.69
CA GLY A 177 8.94 -9.66 3.25
C GLY A 177 7.47 -9.68 3.68
N GLU A 178 6.98 -8.58 4.26
CA GLU A 178 5.61 -8.47 4.75
C GLU A 178 4.55 -8.39 3.63
N LEU A 179 4.95 -8.09 2.39
CA LEU A 179 4.04 -8.10 1.23
C LEU A 179 3.33 -9.45 1.08
N PHE A 180 4.02 -10.54 1.44
CA PHE A 180 3.51 -11.90 1.31
C PHE A 180 3.12 -12.52 2.65
N TYR A 181 3.01 -11.70 3.70
CA TYR A 181 2.49 -12.15 4.98
C TYR A 181 1.01 -12.54 4.83
N MET A 182 0.63 -13.67 5.42
CA MET A 182 -0.75 -14.15 5.46
C MET A 182 -1.08 -14.65 6.86
N ASP A 183 -2.32 -14.46 7.27
CA ASP A 183 -2.87 -15.00 8.51
C ASP A 183 -4.32 -15.53 8.35
N GLU A 184 -4.98 -15.77 9.48
CA GLU A 184 -6.34 -16.28 9.53
C GLU A 184 -7.36 -15.43 8.74
N VAL A 185 -7.11 -14.12 8.57
CA VAL A 185 -7.95 -13.26 7.72
C VAL A 185 -7.84 -13.69 6.26
N ASP A 186 -6.61 -13.89 5.77
CA ASP A 186 -6.35 -14.27 4.39
C ASP A 186 -6.90 -15.68 4.11
N GLU A 187 -6.73 -16.62 5.05
CA GLU A 187 -7.29 -17.98 4.95
C GLU A 187 -8.82 -17.97 4.79
N TRP A 188 -9.53 -17.16 5.58
CA TRP A 188 -10.97 -16.96 5.45
C TRP A 188 -11.34 -16.38 4.08
N MET A 189 -10.65 -15.32 3.65
CA MET A 189 -10.97 -14.64 2.40
C MET A 189 -10.70 -15.52 1.18
N ILE A 190 -9.63 -16.30 1.17
CA ILE A 190 -9.35 -17.28 0.12
C ILE A 190 -10.46 -18.32 0.04
N LYS A 191 -10.82 -18.92 1.19
CA LYS A 191 -11.88 -19.93 1.26
C LYS A 191 -13.22 -19.41 0.74
N GLU A 192 -13.55 -18.17 1.07
CA GLU A 192 -14.79 -17.53 0.63
C GLU A 192 -14.73 -17.05 -0.84
N GLY A 193 -13.54 -16.97 -1.44
CA GLY A 193 -13.34 -16.42 -2.79
C GLY A 193 -13.39 -14.89 -2.82
N LEU A 194 -13.04 -14.24 -1.71
CA LEU A 194 -12.97 -12.79 -1.53
C LEU A 194 -11.53 -12.29 -1.35
N GLY A 195 -10.55 -13.20 -1.23
CA GLY A 195 -9.13 -12.91 -1.07
C GLY A 195 -8.27 -13.72 -2.02
N VAL A 196 -6.97 -13.45 -1.99
CA VAL A 196 -5.98 -14.13 -2.83
C VAL A 196 -4.86 -14.70 -1.97
N ASP A 197 -4.37 -15.87 -2.36
CA ASP A 197 -3.18 -16.45 -1.77
C ASP A 197 -1.95 -15.76 -2.36
N SER A 198 -1.28 -14.93 -1.56
CA SER A 198 -0.14 -14.13 -1.99
C SER A 198 1.09 -14.97 -2.34
N SER A 199 1.19 -16.19 -1.80
CA SER A 199 2.26 -17.12 -2.15
C SER A 199 2.20 -17.56 -3.62
N THR A 200 1.00 -17.56 -4.22
CA THR A 200 0.80 -17.99 -5.63
C THR A 200 1.36 -17.01 -6.67
N PHE A 201 1.81 -15.84 -6.25
CA PHE A 201 2.35 -14.81 -7.14
C PHE A 201 3.65 -14.20 -6.68
N LYS A 202 4.21 -14.73 -5.59
CA LYS A 202 5.48 -14.26 -5.04
C LYS A 202 6.61 -14.38 -6.06
N GLU A 203 6.71 -15.50 -6.77
CA GLU A 203 7.75 -15.68 -7.79
C GLU A 203 7.51 -14.81 -9.04
N ASP A 204 6.26 -14.56 -9.43
CA ASP A 204 5.95 -13.62 -10.52
C ASP A 204 6.40 -12.19 -10.16
N TRP A 205 6.12 -11.77 -8.91
CA TRP A 205 6.54 -10.48 -8.39
C TRP A 205 8.07 -10.35 -8.30
N LYS A 206 8.74 -11.36 -7.73
CA LYS A 206 10.21 -11.41 -7.65
C LYS A 206 10.81 -11.31 -9.05
N GLY A 207 10.32 -12.11 -10.00
CA GLY A 207 10.80 -12.06 -11.38
C GLY A 207 10.64 -10.68 -12.02
N LEU A 208 9.51 -9.99 -11.81
CA LEU A 208 9.32 -8.63 -12.32
C LEU A 208 10.31 -7.63 -11.69
N VAL A 209 10.53 -7.72 -10.37
CA VAL A 209 11.45 -6.84 -9.64
C VAL A 209 12.90 -7.11 -10.07
N GLU A 210 13.35 -8.34 -10.04
CA GLU A 210 14.71 -8.75 -10.42
C GLU A 210 15.03 -8.37 -11.87
N ASN A 211 14.11 -8.63 -12.80
CA ASN A 211 14.29 -8.25 -14.20
C ASN A 211 14.38 -6.73 -14.36
N THR A 212 13.56 -5.97 -13.62
CA THR A 212 13.59 -4.50 -13.70
C THR A 212 14.89 -3.94 -13.12
N LEU A 213 15.35 -4.45 -11.96
CA LEU A 213 16.61 -4.01 -11.37
C LEU A 213 17.80 -4.36 -12.28
N THR A 214 17.82 -5.57 -12.82
CA THR A 214 18.86 -6.00 -13.76
C THR A 214 18.88 -5.14 -15.03
N GLU A 215 17.71 -4.84 -15.61
CA GLU A 215 17.58 -3.94 -16.77
C GLU A 215 18.02 -2.51 -16.44
N ALA A 216 17.78 -2.06 -15.21
CA ALA A 216 18.25 -0.77 -14.69
C ALA A 216 19.74 -0.78 -14.31
N THR A 217 20.48 -1.87 -14.54
CA THR A 217 21.88 -2.08 -14.14
C THR A 217 22.12 -2.13 -12.62
N LEU A 218 21.06 -2.23 -11.81
CA LEU A 218 21.11 -2.30 -10.36
C LEU A 218 21.35 -3.72 -9.86
N THR A 219 21.86 -3.83 -8.64
CA THR A 219 22.03 -5.10 -7.92
C THR A 219 20.76 -5.41 -7.13
N VAL A 220 20.28 -6.65 -7.22
CA VAL A 220 19.18 -7.14 -6.40
C VAL A 220 19.69 -7.35 -4.96
N PRO A 221 19.11 -6.70 -3.94
CA PRO A 221 19.51 -6.94 -2.55
C PRO A 221 19.22 -8.39 -2.12
N ASP A 222 19.93 -8.85 -1.08
CA ASP A 222 19.84 -10.23 -0.62
C ASP A 222 18.41 -10.58 -0.15
N TRP A 223 17.83 -11.64 -0.70
CA TRP A 223 16.52 -12.16 -0.30
C TRP A 223 16.53 -12.82 1.08
N ASP A 224 17.69 -13.28 1.54
CA ASP A 224 17.86 -13.96 2.82
C ASP A 224 18.16 -12.99 3.98
N GLN A 225 18.19 -11.68 3.71
CA GLN A 225 18.38 -10.67 4.75
C GLN A 225 17.19 -10.61 5.72
N PHE A 226 17.40 -9.93 6.85
CA PHE A 226 16.34 -9.74 7.84
C PHE A 226 15.14 -8.99 7.21
N MET A 227 13.94 -9.54 7.42
CA MET A 227 12.68 -8.97 6.94
C MET A 227 11.82 -8.47 8.10
N MET A 228 11.38 -7.23 7.99
CA MET A 228 10.41 -6.66 8.92
C MET A 228 9.02 -7.26 8.75
N SER A 229 8.25 -7.26 9.84
CA SER A 229 6.85 -7.69 9.87
C SER A 229 6.14 -7.16 11.10
N GLY A 230 4.81 -7.15 11.07
CA GLY A 230 3.94 -6.90 12.22
C GLY A 230 2.86 -5.86 11.97
N SER A 231 2.91 -5.08 10.89
CA SER A 231 1.97 -3.98 10.68
C SER A 231 0.56 -4.46 10.38
N ARG A 232 0.41 -5.65 9.76
CA ARG A 232 -0.89 -6.32 9.62
C ARG A 232 -1.55 -6.66 10.96
N LYS A 233 -0.82 -6.55 12.08
CA LYS A 233 -1.27 -6.69 13.48
C LYS A 233 -1.17 -5.38 14.28
N GLY A 234 -1.08 -4.24 13.61
CA GLY A 234 -0.97 -2.92 14.27
C GLY A 234 0.38 -2.68 14.95
N ILE A 235 1.44 -3.36 14.51
CA ILE A 235 2.82 -3.13 14.97
C ILE A 235 3.57 -2.42 13.85
N HIS A 236 3.58 -1.10 13.92
CA HIS A 236 4.14 -0.22 12.91
C HIS A 236 5.52 0.31 13.31
N THR A 237 6.20 0.95 12.36
CA THR A 237 7.38 1.77 12.65
C THR A 237 6.96 3.02 13.43
N GLU A 238 7.94 3.77 13.94
CA GLU A 238 7.70 5.06 14.58
C GLU A 238 7.07 6.11 13.62
N HIS A 239 7.14 5.87 12.31
CA HIS A 239 6.72 6.84 11.30
C HIS A 239 5.21 6.99 11.18
N LEU A 240 4.43 5.92 11.43
CA LEU A 240 2.99 5.97 11.26
C LEU A 240 2.33 6.92 12.25
N GLY A 241 2.69 6.86 13.54
CA GLY A 241 2.12 7.73 14.57
C GLY A 241 2.32 9.22 14.25
N HIS A 242 3.49 9.60 13.73
CA HIS A 242 3.78 10.97 13.31
C HIS A 242 2.93 11.39 12.10
N LEU A 243 2.74 10.49 11.13
CA LEU A 243 1.91 10.75 9.95
C LEU A 243 0.43 10.94 10.33
N LEU A 244 -0.11 10.02 11.14
CA LEU A 244 -1.50 10.08 11.59
C LEU A 244 -1.78 11.32 12.43
N ALA A 245 -0.83 11.74 13.28
CA ALA A 245 -0.99 12.97 14.05
C ALA A 245 -1.22 14.20 13.17
N GLN A 246 -0.56 14.28 12.00
CA GLN A 246 -0.78 15.36 11.04
C GLN A 246 -2.07 15.16 10.24
N MET A 247 -2.26 13.97 9.68
CA MET A 247 -3.42 13.63 8.84
C MET A 247 -4.76 13.79 9.56
N GLN A 248 -4.81 13.42 10.85
CA GLN A 248 -6.05 13.35 11.62
C GLN A 248 -6.31 14.58 12.49
N PHE A 249 -5.37 15.53 12.55
CA PHE A 249 -5.41 16.67 13.48
C PHE A 249 -6.74 17.42 13.45
N LEU A 250 -7.19 17.81 12.26
CA LEU A 250 -8.37 18.65 12.11
C LEU A 250 -9.66 17.90 12.51
N ARG A 251 -9.82 16.67 12.00
CA ARG A 251 -11.01 15.85 12.29
C ARG A 251 -11.09 15.45 13.76
N ARG A 252 -9.96 15.18 14.42
CA ARG A 252 -9.93 14.90 15.87
C ARG A 252 -10.16 16.15 16.73
N SER A 253 -9.76 17.32 16.26
CA SER A 253 -10.01 18.59 16.97
C SER A 253 -11.47 19.03 16.90
N TYR A 254 -12.16 18.68 15.81
CA TYR A 254 -13.57 19.03 15.57
C TYR A 254 -14.35 17.79 15.10
N PRO A 255 -14.61 16.82 16.01
CA PRO A 255 -15.17 15.52 15.63
C PRO A 255 -16.57 15.61 15.04
N ASP A 256 -17.41 16.51 15.57
CA ASP A 256 -18.80 16.66 15.14
C ASP A 256 -18.99 17.63 13.96
N ALA A 257 -17.89 18.16 13.39
CA ALA A 257 -17.96 19.07 12.25
C ALA A 257 -18.25 18.34 10.93
N GLU A 258 -19.10 18.93 10.10
CA GLU A 258 -19.36 18.50 8.72
C GLU A 258 -18.51 19.31 7.73
N TRP A 259 -17.85 18.62 6.80
CA TRP A 259 -17.04 19.19 5.74
C TRP A 259 -17.67 18.74 4.41
N LYS A 260 -18.43 19.63 3.76
CA LYS A 260 -19.11 19.39 2.49
C LYS A 260 -18.63 20.39 1.44
#